data_AF-A0A535HUA0-F1
#
_entry.id   AF-A0A535HUA0-F1
#
_cell.length_a   1.000
_cell.length_b   1.000
_cell.length_c   1.000
_cell.angle_alpha   90.00
_cell.angle_beta   90.00
_cell.angle_gamma   90.00
#
_symmetry.space_group_name_H-M   'P 1'
#
loop_
_entity.id
_entity.type
_entity.pdbx_description
1 polymer ?
#
loop_
_entity_poly.entity_id
_entity_poly.type
_entity_poly.pdbx_seq_one_letter_code
_entity_poly.pdbx_strand_id
1 'polypeptide(L)'
;MELLRRHPMVALSGLAVIAAAVALAVAAGRSAGSPCALAPPRPQVVPQLLALGDFDQPYDASQPRTLEDAAQRVAAALAPDLVGTAAADPVAVAALSSRNHDAIVVPLTEGRPSRVAALVSFLRDCSGHAYYSQLDDLLHDPATASAVPVSFPSLSAADAAQSLGSASPQLAYASSPFRPVWRAPGGGRTIPAFPPS
;
A
#
# COMPACT_ATOMS: atom_id res chain seq x y z
N MET A 1 -45.51 46.15 -13.80
CA MET A 1 -44.30 45.78 -13.03
C MET A 1 -44.33 44.26 -12.83
N GLU A 2 -44.08 43.36 -13.78
CA GLU A 2 -43.13 43.32 -14.90
C GLU A 2 -41.66 43.49 -14.49
N LEU A 3 -41.18 42.55 -13.66
CA LEU A 3 -39.75 42.29 -13.42
C LEU A 3 -39.49 40.81 -13.08
N LEU A 4 -40.31 39.90 -13.58
CA LEU A 4 -40.11 38.44 -13.51
C LEU A 4 -40.04 37.87 -14.93
N ARG A 5 -39.06 38.35 -15.70
CA ARG A 5 -38.76 37.82 -17.04
C ARG A 5 -37.25 37.81 -17.18
N ARG A 6 -36.68 36.61 -17.39
CA ARG A 6 -35.24 36.29 -17.48
C ARG A 6 -34.61 36.21 -16.08
N HIS A 7 -34.35 35.06 -15.45
CA HIS A 7 -33.50 33.96 -15.91
C HIS A 7 -33.78 32.68 -15.08
N PRO A 8 -34.51 31.67 -15.58
CA PRO A 8 -34.69 30.40 -14.85
C PRO A 8 -33.40 29.57 -14.77
N MET A 9 -32.39 29.89 -15.59
CA MET A 9 -31.15 29.12 -15.70
C MET A 9 -30.13 29.42 -14.58
N VAL A 10 -30.20 30.59 -13.94
CA VAL A 10 -29.21 31.02 -12.91
C VAL A 10 -29.56 30.44 -11.53
N ALA A 11 -30.85 30.22 -11.23
CA ALA A 11 -31.28 29.64 -9.96
C ALA A 11 -30.93 28.14 -9.85
N LEU A 12 -30.97 27.40 -10.97
CA LEU A 12 -30.62 25.98 -11.02
C LEU A 12 -29.10 25.73 -10.90
N SER A 13 -28.27 26.64 -11.43
CA SER A 13 -26.81 26.53 -11.31
C SER A 13 -26.35 26.82 -9.87
N GLY A 14 -26.98 27.77 -9.17
CA GLY A 14 -26.66 28.07 -7.78
C GLY A 14 -26.89 26.88 -6.84
N LEU A 15 -28.01 26.17 -6.97
CA LEU A 15 -28.31 24.98 -6.15
C LEU A 15 -27.35 23.81 -6.44
N ALA A 16 -26.96 23.60 -7.70
CA ALA A 16 -26.00 22.57 -8.08
C ALA A 16 -24.60 22.85 -7.51
N VAL A 17 -24.17 24.12 -7.50
CA VAL A 17 -22.89 24.53 -6.91
C VAL A 17 -22.90 24.36 -5.39
N ILE A 18 -24.01 24.72 -4.72
CA ILE A 18 -24.15 24.51 -3.27
C ILE A 18 -24.17 23.01 -2.93
N ALA A 19 -24.90 22.19 -3.70
CA ALA A 19 -24.92 20.75 -3.51
C ALA A 19 -23.54 20.11 -3.75
N ALA A 20 -22.80 20.55 -4.76
CA ALA A 20 -21.43 20.12 -5.02
C ALA A 20 -20.46 20.56 -3.90
N ALA A 21 -20.60 21.79 -3.39
CA ALA A 21 -19.80 22.30 -2.28
C ALA A 21 -20.08 21.56 -0.96
N VAL A 22 -21.36 21.24 -0.69
CA VAL A 22 -21.75 20.44 0.47
C VAL A 22 -21.28 18.99 0.30
N ALA A 23 -21.37 18.42 -0.90
CA ALA A 23 -20.83 17.09 -1.18
C ALA A 23 -19.30 17.04 -1.02
N LEU A 24 -18.57 18.08 -1.46
CA LEU A 24 -17.13 18.22 -1.23
C LEU A 24 -16.81 18.40 0.27
N ALA A 25 -17.57 19.21 1.00
CA ALA A 25 -17.37 19.43 2.42
C ALA A 25 -17.67 18.17 3.25
N VAL A 26 -18.70 17.40 2.86
CA VAL A 26 -19.03 16.11 3.49
C VAL A 26 -18.02 15.03 3.10
N ALA A 27 -17.49 15.04 1.88
CA ALA A 27 -16.38 14.16 1.48
C ALA A 27 -15.10 14.51 2.23
N ALA A 28 -14.75 15.79 2.34
CA ALA A 28 -13.61 16.27 3.13
C ALA A 28 -13.75 15.97 4.63
N GLY A 29 -14.97 16.11 5.18
CA GLY A 29 -15.27 15.80 6.58
C GLY A 29 -15.29 14.29 6.89
N ARG A 30 -15.62 13.44 5.91
CA ARG A 30 -15.48 11.98 6.04
C ARG A 30 -14.04 11.50 5.91
N SER A 31 -13.19 12.28 5.22
CA SER A 31 -11.75 12.05 5.13
C SER A 31 -10.97 12.56 6.34
N ALA A 32 -11.59 13.35 7.21
CA ALA A 32 -11.04 13.74 8.51
C ALA A 32 -11.15 12.58 9.52
N GLY A 33 -10.57 11.43 9.17
CA GLY A 33 -10.16 10.45 10.17
C GLY A 33 -9.20 11.13 11.14
N SER A 34 -9.28 10.79 12.43
CA SER A 34 -8.40 11.33 13.48
C SER A 34 -6.98 11.56 12.97
N PRO A 35 -6.35 12.72 13.26
CA PRO A 35 -4.97 12.96 12.84
C PRO A 35 -4.14 11.81 13.38
N CYS A 36 -3.67 10.97 12.46
CA CYS A 36 -2.81 9.85 12.77
C CYS A 36 -1.59 10.44 13.50
N ALA A 37 -1.43 10.06 14.76
CA ALA A 37 -0.49 10.69 15.71
C ALA A 37 0.79 9.88 15.90
N LEU A 38 1.04 8.90 15.02
CA LEU A 38 2.26 8.10 15.06
C LEU A 38 3.43 8.96 14.60
N ALA A 39 4.49 9.00 15.40
CA ALA A 39 5.76 9.59 14.97
C ALA A 39 6.28 8.86 13.72
N PRO A 40 7.03 9.53 12.83
CA PRO A 40 7.58 8.88 11.65
C PRO A 40 8.34 7.58 11.98
N PRO A 41 8.18 6.52 11.17
CA PRO A 41 8.99 5.32 11.30
C PRO A 41 10.47 5.67 11.29
N ARG A 42 11.26 5.02 12.14
CA ARG A 42 12.72 5.10 12.03
C ARG A 42 13.17 4.21 10.88
N PRO A 43 13.91 4.74 9.89
CA PRO A 43 14.49 3.92 8.83
C PRO A 43 15.36 2.80 9.42
N GLN A 44 15.14 1.56 9.00
CA GLN A 44 15.96 0.42 9.42
C GLN A 44 17.10 0.21 8.43
N VAL A 45 18.01 1.18 8.35
CA VAL A 45 19.06 1.20 7.33
C VAL A 45 20.29 0.44 7.82
N VAL A 46 20.60 -0.67 7.15
CA VAL A 46 21.85 -1.41 7.36
C VAL A 46 23.03 -0.69 6.70
N PRO A 47 24.28 -0.92 7.14
CA PRO A 47 25.44 -0.17 6.66
C PRO A 47 25.61 -0.16 5.13
N GLN A 48 25.27 -1.25 4.46
CA GLN A 48 25.32 -1.39 3.01
C GLN A 48 24.38 -0.39 2.31
N LEU A 49 23.17 -0.20 2.84
CA LEU A 49 22.23 0.79 2.32
C LEU A 49 22.64 2.22 2.69
N LEU A 50 23.19 2.41 3.90
CA LEU A 50 23.68 3.72 4.33
C LEU A 50 24.78 4.25 3.41
N ALA A 51 25.66 3.37 2.94
CA ALA A 51 26.74 3.72 2.00
C ALA A 51 26.24 4.16 0.62
N LEU A 52 25.02 3.78 0.23
CA LEU A 52 24.40 4.20 -1.03
C LEU A 52 23.74 5.58 -0.95
N GLY A 53 23.46 6.07 0.26
CA GLY A 53 22.63 7.26 0.47
C GLY A 53 21.14 7.01 0.23
N ASP A 54 20.32 8.03 0.47
CA ASP A 54 18.86 8.10 0.23
C ASP A 54 17.95 7.21 1.09
N PHE A 55 18.44 6.11 1.68
CA PHE A 55 17.59 5.19 2.46
C PHE A 55 17.31 5.66 3.90
N ASP A 56 18.05 6.64 4.39
CA ASP A 56 17.86 7.31 5.68
C ASP A 56 16.85 8.46 5.62
N GLN A 57 16.34 8.77 4.41
CA GLN A 57 15.39 9.85 4.15
C GLN A 57 14.00 9.31 3.78
N PRO A 58 12.93 10.11 3.97
CA PRO A 58 11.60 9.76 3.50
C PRO A 58 11.48 9.78 1.97
N TYR A 59 10.76 8.81 1.42
CA TYR A 59 10.24 8.82 0.06
C TYR A 59 8.81 9.37 0.03
N ASP A 60 8.38 9.93 -1.10
CA ASP A 60 6.98 10.26 -1.34
C ASP A 60 6.18 8.98 -1.66
N ALA A 61 5.28 8.58 -0.76
CA ALA A 61 4.50 7.35 -0.90
C ALA A 61 3.52 7.38 -2.10
N SER A 62 3.24 8.56 -2.65
CA SER A 62 2.39 8.74 -3.83
C SER A 62 3.12 8.55 -5.16
N GLN A 63 4.45 8.36 -5.12
CA GLN A 63 5.29 8.16 -6.30
C GLN A 63 5.74 6.70 -6.41
N PRO A 64 4.92 5.81 -7.02
CA PRO A 64 5.20 4.38 -7.04
C PRO A 64 6.53 4.03 -7.72
N ARG A 65 6.88 4.75 -8.80
CA ARG A 65 8.16 4.57 -9.50
C ARG A 65 9.38 4.80 -8.60
N THR A 66 9.33 5.80 -7.73
CA THR A 66 10.43 6.07 -6.79
C THR A 66 10.60 4.91 -5.79
N LEU A 67 9.50 4.28 -5.37
CA LEU A 67 9.54 3.10 -4.49
C LEU A 67 10.02 1.84 -5.22
N GLU A 68 9.62 1.64 -6.47
CA GLU A 68 10.10 0.57 -7.35
C GLU A 68 11.62 0.65 -7.54
N ASP A 69 12.13 1.83 -7.92
CA ASP A 69 13.55 2.07 -8.10
C ASP A 69 14.33 1.86 -6.79
N ALA A 70 13.79 2.36 -5.67
CA ALA A 70 14.38 2.15 -4.36
C ALA A 70 14.45 0.67 -3.99
N ALA A 71 13.38 -0.11 -4.25
CA ALA A 71 13.35 -1.54 -3.99
C ALA A 71 14.40 -2.31 -4.82
N GLN A 72 14.57 -1.95 -6.09
CA GLN A 72 15.63 -2.54 -6.94
C GLN A 72 17.03 -2.22 -6.42
N ARG A 73 17.27 -0.98 -5.96
CA ARG A 73 18.53 -0.60 -5.33
C ARG A 73 18.78 -1.36 -4.02
N VAL A 74 17.75 -1.56 -3.20
CA VAL A 74 17.84 -2.39 -1.98
C VAL A 74 18.26 -3.81 -2.32
N ALA A 75 17.60 -4.45 -3.29
CA ALA A 75 17.94 -5.80 -3.70
C ALA A 75 19.38 -5.91 -4.22
N ALA A 76 19.80 -4.99 -5.10
CA ALA A 76 21.16 -4.97 -5.61
C ALA A 76 22.22 -4.81 -4.50
N ALA A 77 21.88 -4.12 -3.41
CA ALA A 77 22.79 -3.87 -2.29
C ALA A 77 22.85 -5.02 -1.28
N LEU A 78 21.72 -5.66 -1.00
CA LEU A 78 21.57 -6.60 0.12
C LEU A 78 21.50 -8.06 -0.30
N ALA A 79 21.07 -8.34 -1.53
CA ALA A 79 20.90 -9.69 -2.04
C ALA A 79 21.33 -9.71 -3.52
N PRO A 80 22.63 -9.87 -3.81
CA PRO A 80 23.16 -9.85 -5.17
C PRO A 80 22.51 -10.85 -6.14
N ASP A 81 21.99 -11.95 -5.62
CA ASP A 81 21.27 -12.96 -6.41
C ASP A 81 19.91 -12.46 -6.94
N LEU A 82 19.40 -11.35 -6.41
CA LEU A 82 18.20 -10.67 -6.89
C LEU A 82 18.50 -9.67 -8.02
N VAL A 83 19.76 -9.53 -8.45
CA VAL A 83 20.11 -8.68 -9.60
C VAL A 83 19.44 -9.23 -10.87
N GLY A 84 18.75 -8.35 -11.60
CA GLY A 84 17.95 -8.73 -12.77
C GLY A 84 16.48 -9.00 -12.47
N THR A 85 16.07 -8.95 -11.19
CA THR A 85 14.65 -8.87 -10.82
C THR A 85 14.03 -7.54 -11.29
N ALA A 86 12.73 -7.58 -11.60
CA ALA A 86 11.94 -6.41 -11.93
C ALA A 86 10.96 -6.10 -10.81
N ALA A 87 10.90 -4.83 -10.39
CA ALA A 87 9.86 -4.39 -9.47
C ALA A 87 8.47 -4.48 -10.13
N ALA A 88 7.52 -5.05 -9.41
CA ALA A 88 6.10 -5.01 -9.73
C ALA A 88 5.41 -3.84 -9.01
N ASP A 89 4.13 -3.62 -9.32
CA ASP A 89 3.35 -2.53 -8.75
C ASP A 89 3.38 -2.55 -7.21
N PRO A 90 3.68 -1.41 -6.55
CA PRO A 90 3.65 -1.31 -5.10
C PRO A 90 2.25 -1.60 -4.52
N VAL A 91 2.21 -2.41 -3.46
CA VAL A 91 0.97 -2.85 -2.81
C VAL A 91 0.85 -2.21 -1.44
N ALA A 92 -0.24 -1.47 -1.22
CA ALA A 92 -0.57 -0.94 0.10
C ALA A 92 -1.11 -2.03 1.04
N VAL A 93 -0.58 -2.10 2.25
CA VAL A 93 -0.96 -3.05 3.30
C VAL A 93 -1.22 -2.29 4.60
N ALA A 94 -2.46 -2.34 5.09
CA ALA A 94 -2.84 -1.58 6.28
C ALA A 94 -2.39 -2.27 7.57
N ALA A 95 -1.96 -1.50 8.56
CA ALA A 95 -1.75 -2.06 9.90
C ALA A 95 -3.09 -2.39 10.58
N LEU A 96 -3.20 -3.56 11.19
CA LEU A 96 -4.37 -3.91 12.01
C LEU A 96 -4.37 -3.19 13.36
N SER A 97 -3.18 -2.88 13.88
CA SER A 97 -2.99 -2.15 15.13
C SER A 97 -2.75 -0.68 14.84
N SER A 98 -3.46 0.21 15.54
CA SER A 98 -3.21 1.65 15.49
C SER A 98 -1.86 2.08 16.08
N ARG A 99 -1.09 1.14 16.65
CA ARG A 99 0.28 1.35 17.13
C ARG A 99 1.34 1.09 16.06
N ASN A 100 0.95 0.54 14.92
CA ASN A 100 1.85 0.21 13.82
C ASN A 100 1.56 1.12 12.62
N HIS A 101 2.57 1.31 11.78
CA HIS A 101 2.45 2.07 10.53
C HIS A 101 1.84 1.23 9.43
N ASP A 102 1.06 1.83 8.54
CA ASP A 102 0.76 1.17 7.27
C ASP A 102 2.05 0.86 6.52
N ALA A 103 2.01 -0.11 5.61
CA ALA A 103 3.15 -0.48 4.78
C ALA A 103 2.81 -0.36 3.29
N ILE A 104 3.83 -0.14 2.50
CA ILE A 104 3.83 -0.37 1.05
C ILE A 104 4.86 -1.47 0.80
N VAL A 105 4.42 -2.55 0.16
CA VAL A 105 5.29 -3.67 -0.22
C VAL A 105 5.50 -3.62 -1.73
N VAL A 106 6.75 -3.58 -2.14
CA VAL A 106 7.17 -3.66 -3.54
C VAL A 106 7.66 -5.07 -3.82
N PRO A 107 6.94 -5.86 -4.62
CA PRO A 107 7.39 -7.20 -5.00
C PRO A 107 8.48 -7.11 -6.07
N LEU A 108 9.52 -7.90 -5.92
CA LEU A 108 10.56 -8.09 -6.93
C LEU A 108 10.35 -9.43 -7.59
N THR A 109 10.29 -9.43 -8.91
CA THR A 109 9.92 -10.59 -9.71
C THR A 109 11.01 -11.02 -10.67
N GLU A 110 11.09 -12.31 -10.97
CA GLU A 110 12.06 -12.88 -11.90
C GLU A 110 11.49 -14.01 -12.75
N GLY A 111 12.21 -14.36 -13.82
CA GLY A 111 11.95 -15.56 -14.61
C GLY A 111 10.74 -15.49 -15.55
N ARG A 112 10.48 -16.64 -16.19
CA ARG A 112 9.31 -16.88 -17.05
C ARG A 112 8.82 -18.33 -16.83
N PRO A 113 7.60 -18.57 -16.31
CA PRO A 113 6.65 -17.56 -15.82
C PRO A 113 7.24 -16.75 -14.65
N SER A 114 6.76 -15.52 -14.50
CA SER A 114 7.25 -14.60 -13.46
C SER A 114 6.89 -15.14 -12.08
N ARG A 115 7.85 -15.11 -11.15
CA ARG A 115 7.67 -15.43 -9.73
C ARG A 115 8.19 -14.30 -8.86
N VAL A 116 7.65 -14.14 -7.66
CA VAL A 116 8.12 -13.16 -6.68
C VAL A 116 9.36 -13.71 -5.99
N ALA A 117 10.53 -13.16 -6.32
CA ALA A 117 11.80 -13.52 -5.71
C ALA A 117 11.99 -12.87 -4.34
N ALA A 118 11.49 -11.66 -4.15
CA ALA A 118 11.63 -10.94 -2.88
C ALA A 118 10.53 -9.90 -2.68
N LEU A 119 10.41 -9.42 -1.45
CA LEU A 119 9.50 -8.35 -1.05
C LEU A 119 10.29 -7.26 -0.32
N VAL A 120 10.14 -6.00 -0.75
CA VAL A 120 10.70 -4.85 -0.03
C VAL A 120 9.56 -4.09 0.62
N SER A 121 9.66 -3.79 1.92
CA SER A 121 8.65 -3.01 2.64
C SER A 121 9.15 -1.61 2.97
N PHE A 122 8.23 -0.66 2.81
CA PHE A 122 8.37 0.72 3.26
C PHE A 122 7.23 1.01 4.23
N LEU A 123 7.55 1.52 5.43
CA LEU A 123 6.53 1.94 6.40
C LEU A 123 6.09 3.36 6.08
N ARG A 124 4.78 3.58 6.05
CA ARG A 124 4.16 4.85 5.70
C ARG A 124 3.77 5.61 6.96
N ASP A 125 4.20 6.86 7.04
CA ASP A 125 3.72 7.77 8.07
C ASP A 125 2.36 8.39 7.71
N CYS A 126 1.84 9.15 8.66
CA CYS A 126 0.54 9.81 8.55
C CYS A 126 0.54 10.98 7.53
N SER A 127 1.71 11.47 7.15
CA SER A 127 1.92 12.60 6.24
C SER A 127 2.10 12.17 4.77
N GLY A 128 2.10 10.86 4.51
CA GLY A 128 2.27 10.32 3.16
C GLY A 128 3.73 10.09 2.78
N HIS A 129 4.65 10.06 3.75
CA HIS A 129 6.02 9.65 3.52
C HIS A 129 6.20 8.15 3.77
N ALA A 130 7.08 7.52 3.00
CA ALA A 130 7.44 6.12 3.12
C ALA A 130 8.91 5.97 3.49
N TYR A 131 9.24 5.08 4.42
CA TYR A 131 10.59 4.86 4.93
C TYR A 131 10.97 3.40 4.75
N TYR A 132 12.18 3.14 4.24
CA TYR A 132 12.66 1.77 4.10
C TYR A 132 12.62 1.04 5.46
N SER A 133 12.08 -0.18 5.45
CA SER A 133 11.99 -1.01 6.64
C SER A 133 12.72 -2.33 6.47
N GLN A 134 12.38 -3.13 5.46
CA GLN A 134 12.92 -4.49 5.39
C GLN A 134 12.88 -5.05 3.98
N LEU A 135 13.78 -6.00 3.69
CA LEU A 135 13.75 -6.93 2.54
C LEU A 135 13.48 -8.35 3.05
N ASP A 136 12.56 -9.07 2.41
CA ASP A 136 12.32 -10.51 2.57
C ASP A 136 12.72 -11.22 1.28
N ASP A 137 13.84 -11.94 1.30
CA ASP A 137 14.34 -12.72 0.16
C ASP A 137 13.69 -14.12 0.17
N LEU A 138 12.68 -14.30 -0.68
CA LEU A 138 11.87 -15.50 -0.73
C LEU A 138 12.58 -16.66 -1.45
N LEU A 139 13.65 -16.40 -2.20
CA LEU A 139 14.45 -17.45 -2.84
C LEU A 139 15.31 -18.20 -1.82
N HIS A 140 15.75 -17.50 -0.78
CA HIS A 140 16.61 -18.04 0.26
C HIS A 140 15.89 -18.36 1.56
N ASP A 141 14.59 -18.06 1.67
CA ASP A 141 13.76 -18.47 2.80
C ASP A 141 13.40 -19.98 2.68
N PRO A 142 13.91 -20.86 3.57
CA PRO A 142 13.61 -22.28 3.54
C PRO A 142 12.12 -22.57 3.76
N ALA A 143 11.37 -21.65 4.37
CA ALA A 143 9.92 -21.78 4.54
C ALA A 143 9.15 -21.57 3.23
N THR A 144 9.71 -20.84 2.26
CA THR A 144 9.10 -20.59 0.94
C THR A 144 9.76 -21.35 -0.20
N ALA A 145 10.87 -22.05 0.06
CA ALA A 145 11.62 -22.84 -0.92
C ALA A 145 10.79 -23.89 -1.70
N SER A 146 9.65 -24.34 -1.13
CA SER A 146 8.76 -25.31 -1.81
C SER A 146 7.63 -24.66 -2.63
N ALA A 147 7.34 -23.37 -2.45
CA ALA A 147 6.22 -22.70 -3.10
C ALA A 147 6.41 -21.18 -3.16
N VAL A 148 7.38 -20.72 -3.97
CA VAL A 148 7.58 -19.29 -4.23
C VAL A 148 6.33 -18.72 -4.93
N PRO A 149 5.71 -17.65 -4.39
CA PRO A 149 4.46 -17.11 -4.93
C PRO A 149 4.68 -16.47 -6.31
N VAL A 150 3.68 -16.58 -7.19
CA VAL A 150 3.71 -15.94 -8.52
C VAL A 150 3.30 -14.47 -8.50
N SER A 151 2.62 -14.04 -7.44
CA SER A 151 2.19 -12.67 -7.21
C SER A 151 2.12 -12.36 -5.71
N PHE A 152 2.18 -11.06 -5.40
CA PHE A 152 1.94 -10.54 -4.06
C PHE A 152 0.83 -9.48 -4.10
N PRO A 153 -0.24 -9.60 -3.29
CA PRO A 153 -0.63 -10.83 -2.60
C PRO A 153 -0.92 -11.96 -3.60
N SER A 154 -0.90 -13.22 -3.14
CA SER A 154 -1.20 -14.36 -4.02
C SER A 154 -2.70 -14.53 -4.24
N LEU A 155 -3.52 -14.23 -3.24
CA LEU A 155 -4.97 -14.14 -3.39
C LEU A 155 -5.37 -12.74 -3.84
N SER A 156 -6.11 -12.62 -4.94
CA SER A 156 -6.55 -11.33 -5.47
C SER A 156 -7.61 -10.66 -4.57
N ALA A 157 -7.75 -9.34 -4.71
CA ALA A 157 -8.82 -8.60 -4.02
C ALA A 157 -10.23 -9.10 -4.40
N ALA A 158 -10.42 -9.56 -5.65
CA ALA A 158 -11.71 -10.06 -6.13
C ALA A 158 -12.06 -11.42 -5.50
N ASP A 159 -11.10 -12.35 -5.43
CA ASP A 159 -11.30 -13.65 -4.80
C ASP A 159 -11.50 -13.49 -3.29
N ALA A 160 -10.75 -12.56 -2.68
CA ALA A 160 -10.94 -12.20 -1.28
C ALA A 160 -12.32 -11.59 -1.03
N ALA A 161 -12.80 -10.72 -1.91
CA ALA A 161 -14.13 -10.10 -1.83
C ALA A 161 -15.24 -11.17 -1.85
N GLN A 162 -15.12 -12.13 -2.76
CA GLN A 162 -16.05 -13.26 -2.87
C GLN A 162 -16.02 -14.14 -1.61
N SER A 163 -14.83 -14.52 -1.15
CA SER A 163 -14.63 -15.39 0.02
C SER A 163 -15.09 -14.73 1.33
N LEU A 164 -14.87 -13.42 1.46
CA LEU A 164 -15.26 -12.64 2.63
C LEU A 164 -16.67 -12.08 2.54
N GLY A 165 -17.39 -12.25 1.43
CA GLY A 165 -18.69 -11.62 1.21
C GLY A 165 -18.67 -10.10 1.42
N SER A 166 -17.60 -9.44 0.98
CA SER A 166 -17.35 -8.01 1.18
C SER A 166 -17.06 -7.34 -0.16
N ALA A 167 -17.73 -6.22 -0.45
CA ALA A 167 -17.49 -5.47 -1.68
C ALA A 167 -16.14 -4.73 -1.70
N SER A 168 -15.48 -4.59 -0.55
CA SER A 168 -14.22 -3.85 -0.43
C SER A 168 -13.34 -4.47 0.66
N PRO A 169 -12.79 -5.68 0.42
CA PRO A 169 -11.83 -6.26 1.35
C PRO A 169 -10.58 -5.38 1.44
N GLN A 170 -10.00 -5.27 2.62
CA GLN A 170 -8.77 -4.52 2.85
C GLN A 170 -7.62 -5.51 3.07
N LEU A 171 -6.48 -5.28 2.44
CA LEU A 171 -5.26 -6.02 2.73
C LEU A 171 -4.62 -5.41 3.98
N ALA A 172 -4.37 -6.24 4.99
CA ALA A 172 -3.88 -5.76 6.28
C ALA A 172 -2.91 -6.74 6.95
N TYR A 173 -2.13 -6.27 7.91
CA TYR A 173 -1.17 -7.11 8.63
C TYR A 173 -1.21 -6.88 10.15
N ALA A 174 -0.98 -7.96 10.90
CA ALA A 174 -0.85 -7.92 12.35
C ALA A 174 0.62 -7.72 12.76
N SER A 175 1.49 -8.60 12.26
CA SER A 175 2.89 -8.71 12.70
C SER A 175 3.88 -8.32 11.62
N SER A 176 3.68 -8.76 10.37
CA SER A 176 4.58 -8.46 9.26
C SER A 176 3.80 -8.11 7.99
N PRO A 177 4.19 -7.06 7.25
CA PRO A 177 3.57 -6.70 5.98
C PRO A 177 3.80 -7.75 4.88
N PHE A 178 4.79 -8.65 5.05
CA PHE A 178 5.09 -9.74 4.11
C PHE A 178 4.23 -10.98 4.28
N ARG A 179 3.38 -11.02 5.32
CA ARG A 179 2.39 -12.09 5.52
C ARG A 179 1.03 -11.45 5.86
N PRO A 180 0.42 -10.68 4.94
CA PRO A 180 -0.83 -10.00 5.20
C PRO A 180 -2.02 -10.96 5.11
N VAL A 181 -3.15 -10.46 5.59
CA VAL A 181 -4.47 -11.08 5.50
C VAL A 181 -5.42 -10.12 4.81
N TRP A 182 -6.40 -10.67 4.09
CA TRP A 182 -7.56 -9.92 3.65
C TRP A 182 -8.57 -9.84 4.79
N ARG A 183 -9.13 -8.66 5.05
CA ARG A 183 -10.17 -8.45 6.07
C ARG A 183 -11.44 -7.86 5.47
N ALA A 184 -12.59 -8.29 5.99
CA ALA A 184 -13.85 -7.59 5.75
C ALA A 184 -13.93 -6.34 6.65
N PRO A 185 -14.22 -5.14 6.11
CA PRO A 185 -14.51 -3.97 6.93
C PRO A 185 -15.69 -4.25 7.86
N GLY A 186 -15.57 -3.87 9.14
CA GLY A 186 -16.66 -3.97 10.14
C GLY A 186 -16.94 -5.35 10.74
N GLY A 187 -16.54 -6.46 10.09
CA GLY A 187 -16.91 -7.82 10.55
C GLY A 187 -15.80 -8.63 11.24
N GLY A 188 -14.56 -8.12 11.28
CA GLY A 188 -13.42 -8.81 11.91
C GLY A 188 -12.94 -10.09 11.22
N ARG A 189 -13.72 -10.66 10.29
CA ARG A 189 -13.35 -11.87 9.53
C ARG A 189 -12.16 -11.58 8.63
N THR A 190 -11.19 -12.48 8.69
CA THR A 190 -9.96 -12.43 7.88
C THR A 190 -9.71 -13.74 7.16
N ILE A 191 -9.04 -13.68 6.01
CA ILE A 191 -8.47 -14.84 5.32
C ILE A 191 -7.01 -14.54 4.95
N PRO A 192 -6.11 -15.54 4.93
CA PRO A 192 -4.73 -15.35 4.48
C PRO A 192 -4.64 -14.78 3.05
N ALA A 193 -3.69 -13.88 2.80
CA ALA A 193 -3.41 -13.37 1.46
C ALA A 193 -2.47 -14.28 0.65
N PHE A 194 -1.85 -15.24 1.33
CA PHE A 194 -1.14 -16.38 0.74
C PHE A 194 -1.94 -17.65 1.05
N PRO A 195 -2.00 -18.63 0.13
CA PRO A 195 -2.56 -19.93 0.49
C PRO A 195 -1.80 -20.53 1.69
N PRO A 196 -2.47 -21.26 2.60
CA PRO A 196 -1.76 -22.02 3.62
C PRO A 196 -0.84 -23.03 2.89
N SER A 197 0.44 -23.00 3.25
CA SER A 197 1.42 -24.03 2.91
C SER A 197 1.03 -25.37 3.50
#